data_AF-A0A100WBY2-F1
#
_entry.id   AF-A0A100WBY2-F1
#
_cell.length_a   1.000
_cell.length_b   1.000
_cell.length_c   1.000
_cell.angle_alpha   90.00
_cell.angle_beta   90.00
_cell.angle_gamma   90.00
#
_symmetry.space_group_name_H-M   'P 1'
#
loop_
_entity.id
_entity.type
_entity.pdbx_description
1 polymer ?
#
loop_
_entity_poly.entity_id
_entity_poly.type
_entity_poly.pdbx_seq_one_letter_code
_entity_poly.pdbx_strand_id
1 'polypeptide(L)'
;MSSCTVHVTVHLDYDVWDHRETEAIRVSRHGRADAYPPQGQRATGQWDGTNTAAVAEAIAHRFGLDDEERARAVCVEAAAAIEQSDPRWIVTFEV
;
A
#
# COMPACT_ATOMS: atom_id res chain seq x y z
N MET A 1 16.21 21.56 -4.51
CA MET A 1 16.04 20.35 -3.69
C MET A 1 15.83 19.20 -4.67
N SER A 2 16.64 18.14 -4.63
CA SER A 2 16.39 16.97 -5.49
C SER A 2 15.15 16.27 -4.95
N SER A 3 14.11 16.09 -5.77
CA SER A 3 13.00 15.22 -5.40
C SER A 3 13.53 13.79 -5.24
N CYS A 4 13.09 13.11 -4.19
CA CYS A 4 13.39 11.69 -4.01
C CYS A 4 12.13 10.88 -4.28
N THR A 5 12.25 9.82 -5.06
CA THR A 5 11.15 8.91 -5.32
C THR A 5 11.15 7.78 -4.28
N VAL A 6 10.00 7.55 -3.66
CA VAL A 6 9.80 6.50 -2.67
C VAL A 6 8.75 5.52 -3.17
N HIS A 7 9.10 4.23 -3.18
CA HIS A 7 8.17 3.15 -3.49
C HIS A 7 7.73 2.45 -2.21
N VAL A 8 6.42 2.36 -2.01
CA VAL A 8 5.78 1.68 -0.89
C VAL A 8 4.93 0.55 -1.45
N THR A 9 5.08 -0.64 -0.90
CA THR A 9 4.31 -1.82 -1.31
C THR A 9 3.26 -2.14 -0.26
N VAL A 10 1.99 -2.23 -0.68
CA VAL A 10 0.86 -2.65 0.16
C VAL A 10 0.52 -4.08 -0.21
N HIS A 11 0.88 -5.02 0.66
CA HIS A 11 0.61 -6.45 0.48
C HIS A 11 -0.80 -6.79 0.96
N LEU A 12 -1.48 -7.60 0.17
CA LEU A 12 -2.82 -8.07 0.44
C LEU A 12 -2.75 -9.54 0.87
N ASP A 13 -3.61 -9.91 1.81
CA ASP A 13 -3.91 -11.31 2.12
C ASP A 13 -5.21 -11.68 1.41
N TYR A 14 -5.22 -12.82 0.72
CA TYR A 14 -6.46 -13.39 0.19
C TYR A 14 -7.08 -14.27 1.27
N ASP A 15 -8.33 -14.01 1.64
CA ASP A 15 -9.07 -15.01 2.39
C ASP A 15 -9.21 -16.26 1.51
N VAL A 16 -8.63 -17.38 1.96
CA VAL A 16 -8.68 -18.67 1.26
C VAL A 16 -10.10 -19.24 1.17
N TRP A 17 -11.02 -18.76 2.00
CA TRP A 17 -12.43 -19.16 2.02
C TRP A 17 -13.32 -18.23 1.19
N ASP A 18 -12.93 -16.96 1.03
CA ASP A 18 -13.55 -16.00 0.12
C ASP A 18 -12.51 -15.15 -0.62
N HIS A 19 -12.14 -15.59 -1.82
CA HIS A 19 -11.22 -14.90 -2.73
C HIS A 19 -11.64 -13.48 -3.12
N ARG A 20 -12.85 -13.03 -2.74
CA ARG A 20 -13.36 -11.67 -2.97
C ARG A 20 -13.08 -10.72 -1.81
N GLU A 21 -12.86 -11.23 -0.60
CA GLU A 21 -12.41 -10.42 0.52
C GLU A 21 -10.88 -10.54 0.65
N THR A 22 -10.21 -9.44 0.36
CA THR A 22 -8.76 -9.30 0.58
C THR A 22 -8.47 -8.16 1.52
N GLU A 23 -7.42 -8.31 2.31
CA GLU A 23 -7.08 -7.39 3.39
C GLU A 23 -5.65 -6.85 3.23
N ALA A 24 -5.45 -5.54 3.36
CA ALA A 24 -4.10 -4.97 3.41
C ALA A 24 -3.42 -5.27 4.76
N ILE A 25 -2.56 -6.29 4.80
CA ILE A 25 -1.97 -6.84 6.03
C ILE A 25 -0.55 -6.36 6.33
N ARG A 26 0.18 -5.89 5.31
CA ARG A 26 1.58 -5.49 5.44
C ARG A 26 1.92 -4.38 4.47
N VAL A 27 2.68 -3.40 4.94
CA VAL A 27 3.22 -2.30 4.15
C VAL A 27 4.74 -2.35 4.24
N SER A 28 5.41 -2.48 3.10
CA SER A 28 6.87 -2.62 3.02
C SER A 28 7.50 -1.51 2.18
N ARG A 29 8.75 -1.18 2.50
CA ARG A 29 9.55 -0.17 1.80
C ARG A 29 11.04 -0.47 1.96
N HIS A 30 11.81 -0.25 0.90
CA HIS A 30 13.25 -0.42 0.94
C HIS A 30 13.92 0.43 2.02
N GLY A 31 14.83 -0.18 2.80
CA GLY A 31 15.56 0.48 3.87
C GLY A 31 14.75 0.72 5.15
N ARG A 32 13.53 0.17 5.25
CA ARG A 32 12.68 0.28 6.45
C ARG A 32 12.14 -1.08 6.89
N ALA A 33 11.79 -1.16 8.17
CA ALA A 33 11.07 -2.30 8.70
C ALA A 33 9.63 -2.30 8.17
N ASP A 34 9.10 -3.50 7.92
CA ASP A 34 7.71 -3.67 7.51
C ASP A 34 6.74 -3.17 8.59
N ALA A 35 5.70 -2.46 8.16
CA ALA A 35 4.59 -2.07 9.01
C ALA A 35 3.43 -3.06 8.82
N TYR A 36 2.81 -3.47 9.92
CA TYR A 36 1.65 -4.36 9.92
C TYR A 36 0.43 -3.58 10.43
N PRO A 37 -0.50 -3.16 9.56
CA PRO A 37 -1.67 -2.41 10.00
C PRO A 37 -2.48 -3.23 11.02
N PRO A 38 -2.93 -2.62 12.12
CA PRO A 38 -3.82 -3.28 13.09
C PRO A 38 -5.13 -3.69 12.43
N GLN A 39 -5.74 -4.82 12.81
CA GLN A 39 -6.97 -5.35 12.19
C GLN A 39 -8.06 -4.28 11.94
N GLY A 40 -8.38 -3.43 12.92
CA GLY A 40 -9.38 -2.35 12.76
C GLY A 40 -8.98 -1.19 11.83
N GLN A 41 -7.77 -1.21 11.27
CA GLN A 41 -7.24 -0.22 10.32
C GLN A 41 -6.82 -0.86 9.00
N ARG A 42 -6.94 -2.19 8.88
CA ARG A 42 -6.72 -2.87 7.60
C ARG A 42 -7.92 -2.59 6.71
N ALA A 43 -7.65 -2.24 5.45
CA ALA A 43 -8.71 -2.09 4.49
C ALA A 43 -9.03 -3.45 3.87
N THR A 44 -10.28 -3.88 4.03
CA THR A 44 -10.82 -5.09 3.43
C THR A 44 -11.62 -4.75 2.17
N GLY A 45 -11.67 -5.67 1.21
CA GLY A 45 -12.55 -5.57 0.05
C GLY A 45 -11.97 -6.21 -1.20
N GLN A 46 -12.53 -5.80 -2.34
CA GLN A 46 -12.06 -6.21 -3.66
C GLN A 46 -11.00 -5.22 -4.15
N TRP A 47 -9.78 -5.69 -4.40
CA TRP A 47 -8.64 -4.84 -4.77
C TRP A 47 -8.36 -4.75 -6.28
N ASP A 48 -9.25 -5.29 -7.11
CA ASP A 48 -9.28 -5.19 -8.57
C ASP A 48 -10.31 -4.15 -9.11
N GLY A 49 -11.02 -3.46 -8.21
CA GLY A 49 -12.05 -2.46 -8.55
C GLY A 49 -11.54 -1.03 -8.81
N THR A 50 -12.42 -0.16 -9.31
CA THR A 50 -12.07 1.20 -9.79
C THR A 50 -11.44 2.13 -8.75
N ASN A 51 -11.73 1.93 -7.45
CA ASN A 51 -11.29 2.85 -6.38
C ASN A 51 -10.11 2.32 -5.53
N THR A 52 -9.54 1.18 -5.89
CA THR A 52 -8.58 0.46 -5.04
C THR A 52 -7.21 1.13 -5.02
N ALA A 53 -6.85 1.84 -6.10
CA ALA A 53 -5.65 2.69 -6.16
C ALA A 53 -5.63 3.76 -5.06
N ALA A 54 -6.76 4.45 -4.84
CA ALA A 54 -6.87 5.48 -3.81
C ALA A 54 -6.80 4.88 -2.38
N VAL A 55 -7.33 3.68 -2.19
CA VAL A 55 -7.23 2.94 -0.93
C VAL A 55 -5.78 2.51 -0.68
N ALA A 56 -5.11 1.97 -1.70
CA ALA A 56 -3.69 1.62 -1.65
C ALA A 56 -2.84 2.84 -1.27
N GLU A 57 -3.08 3.98 -1.93
CA GLU A 57 -2.41 5.24 -1.66
C GLU A 57 -2.60 5.68 -0.20
N ALA A 58 -3.84 5.70 0.30
CA ALA A 58 -4.13 6.12 1.67
C ALA A 58 -3.40 5.25 2.71
N ILE A 59 -3.33 3.93 2.48
CA ILE A 59 -2.61 2.99 3.35
C ILE A 59 -1.09 3.22 3.24
N ALA A 60 -0.57 3.28 2.02
CA ALA A 60 0.85 3.48 1.77
C ALA A 60 1.35 4.81 2.38
N HIS A 61 0.58 5.88 2.22
CA HIS A 61 0.87 7.19 2.77
C HIS A 61 0.89 7.19 4.31
N ARG A 62 -0.05 6.46 4.93
CA ARG A 62 -0.17 6.39 6.40
C ARG A 62 0.88 5.51 7.06
N PHE A 63 1.24 4.39 6.45
CA PHE A 63 2.08 3.36 7.09
C PHE A 63 3.46 3.18 6.46
N GLY A 64 3.68 3.64 5.22
CA GLY A 64 4.95 3.49 4.50
C GLY A 64 5.86 4.73 4.56
N LEU A 65 5.36 5.85 5.06
CA LEU A 65 6.06 7.13 5.15
C LEU A 65 6.22 7.55 6.62
N ASP A 66 7.35 8.19 6.93
CA ASP A 66 7.51 8.89 8.21
C ASP A 66 6.77 10.23 8.22
N ASP A 67 6.79 10.93 9.36
CA ASP A 67 6.04 12.17 9.52
C ASP A 67 6.56 13.33 8.63
N GLU A 68 7.87 13.37 8.32
CA GLU A 68 8.45 14.42 7.47
C GLU A 68 8.12 14.18 6.00
N GLU A 69 8.27 12.94 5.54
CA GLU A 69 7.92 12.51 4.18
C GLU A 69 6.43 12.68 3.94
N ARG A 70 5.59 12.24 4.87
CA ARG A 70 4.13 12.33 4.74
C ARG A 70 3.63 13.76 4.66
N ALA A 71 4.35 14.72 5.23
CA ALA A 71 4.01 16.13 5.12
C ALA A 71 4.29 16.72 3.72
N ARG A 72 5.09 16.04 2.89
CA ARG A 72 5.57 16.53 1.58
C ARG A 72 5.22 15.60 0.42
N ALA A 73 4.87 14.35 0.71
CA ALA A 73 4.65 13.30 -0.27
C ALA A 73 3.49 13.64 -1.20
N VAL A 74 3.74 13.49 -2.50
CA VAL A 74 2.71 13.52 -3.53
C VAL A 74 2.70 12.17 -4.22
N CYS A 75 1.55 11.50 -4.20
CA CYS A 75 1.36 10.26 -4.96
C CYS A 75 1.43 10.58 -6.45
N VAL A 76 2.35 9.93 -7.16
CA VAL A 76 2.51 10.08 -8.61
C VAL A 76 2.03 8.84 -9.37
N GLU A 77 2.03 7.68 -8.72
CA GLU A 77 1.57 6.44 -9.31
C GLU A 77 1.09 5.46 -8.24
N ALA A 78 0.02 4.73 -8.54
CA ALA A 78 -0.41 3.55 -7.79
C ALA A 78 -0.77 2.45 -8.79
N ALA A 79 -0.04 1.35 -8.74
CA ALA A 79 -0.17 0.25 -9.69
C ALA A 79 -0.37 -1.09 -8.97
N ALA A 80 -1.29 -1.90 -9.51
CA ALA A 80 -1.53 -3.24 -9.02
C ALA A 80 -0.44 -4.20 -9.55
N ALA A 81 0.15 -4.98 -8.65
CA ALA A 81 1.06 -6.08 -8.93
C ALA A 81 0.46 -7.36 -8.31
N ILE A 82 -0.66 -7.82 -8.88
CA ILE A 82 -1.44 -8.93 -8.34
C ILE A 82 -0.81 -10.26 -8.79
N GLU A 83 0.21 -10.71 -8.07
CA GLU A 83 0.78 -12.05 -8.21
C GLU A 83 -0.07 -13.06 -7.43
N GLN A 84 -0.18 -14.30 -7.94
CA GLN A 84 -1.05 -15.32 -7.35
C GLN A 84 -0.72 -15.66 -5.88
N SER A 85 0.54 -15.52 -5.46
CA SER A 85 1.03 -15.84 -4.12
C SER A 85 1.34 -14.63 -3.24
N ASP A 86 1.39 -13.42 -3.81
CA ASP A 86 1.69 -12.16 -3.09
C ASP A 86 1.03 -11.00 -3.82
N PRO A 87 -0.31 -10.91 -3.80
CA PRO A 87 -1.01 -9.77 -4.37
C PRO A 87 -0.59 -8.49 -3.65
N ARG A 88 -0.19 -7.48 -4.43
CA ARG A 88 0.23 -6.20 -3.84
C ARG A 88 -0.09 -5.02 -4.73
N TRP A 89 -0.13 -3.86 -4.10
CA TRP A 89 -0.11 -2.57 -4.78
C TRP A 89 1.24 -1.90 -4.55
N ILE A 90 1.79 -1.31 -5.60
CA ILE A 90 3.02 -0.51 -5.53
C ILE A 90 2.59 0.94 -5.70
N VAL A 91 2.84 1.74 -4.68
CA VAL A 91 2.53 3.18 -4.65
C VAL A 91 3.83 3.96 -4.65
N THR A 92 3.94 4.89 -5.58
CA THR A 92 5.11 5.74 -5.79
C THR A 92 4.80 7.16 -5.35
N PHE A 93 5.63 7.69 -4.45
CA PHE A 93 5.56 9.07 -3.97
C PHE A 93 6.78 9.86 -4.44
N GLU A 94 6.58 11.13 -4.76
CA GLU A 94 7.63 12.15 -4.78
C GLU A 94 7.64 12.86 -3.42
N VAL A 95 8.82 12.95 -2.79
CA VAL A 95 9.06 13.64 -1.49
C VAL A 95 10.17 14.68 -1.57
#